data_AF-A0A949TDV9-F1
#
_entry.id   AF-A0A949TDV9-F1
#
_cell.length_a   1.000
_cell.length_b   1.000
_cell.length_c   1.000
_cell.angle_alpha   90.00
_cell.angle_beta   90.00
_cell.angle_gamma   90.00
#
_symmetry.space_group_name_H-M   'P 1'
#
loop_
_entity.id
_entity.type
_entity.pdbx_description
1 polymer ?
#
loop_
_entity_poly.entity_id
_entity_poly.type
_entity_poly.pdbx_seq_one_letter_code
_entity_poly.pdbx_strand_id
1 'polypeptide(L)'
;MKNKVLILGLLASISLSSCAQKDYFSSTDTDSEVTNSVSNVSATTEESKGLIESSLGEYLKTKSLKLEDTPYKVQYTDLNGDNIKDAITIFTGSKSCTDNGCNMLIHQGIGDNKFKLVSDVAPIKSPITISEKTTGGWRDVIANVGSEAEPKNVALKFDGKGYPENASSQPVIENSEIKGDKLAFKTEANNSKEAADKADKTATAGLSSQCQGAIDAGKTEVANISGIGVNKSSKNDISSIYQNVPKERSTQYQFTVGGSGGKNIMYSPVFMTKISKNIISNCNNIGSVKFEVDQTDNRIAYGLVKDSVKKFDCTAASANSKLKWGEISCP
;
A
#
# COMPACT_ATOMS: atom_id res chain seq x y z
N MET A 1 43.65 -28.65 51.06
CA MET A 1 44.99 -28.10 51.34
C MET A 1 45.16 -26.89 50.40
N LYS A 2 44.72 -25.67 50.76
CA LYS A 2 45.41 -24.63 51.58
C LYS A 2 46.83 -24.29 51.09
N ASN A 3 46.97 -23.12 50.45
CA ASN A 3 48.05 -22.11 50.60
C ASN A 3 47.51 -20.81 49.96
N LYS A 4 47.04 -19.81 50.73
CA LYS A 4 47.79 -18.68 51.33
C LYS A 4 48.71 -17.98 50.30
N VAL A 5 48.41 -16.80 49.72
CA VAL A 5 48.05 -15.46 50.23
C VAL A 5 49.25 -14.63 50.73
N LEU A 6 49.39 -13.42 50.14
CA LEU A 6 49.78 -12.10 50.70
C LEU A 6 51.17 -11.45 50.38
N ILE A 7 51.11 -10.40 49.52
CA ILE A 7 51.49 -8.95 49.68
C ILE A 7 52.96 -8.48 49.85
N LEU A 8 53.26 -7.37 49.12
CA LEU A 8 53.92 -6.06 49.45
C LEU A 8 54.89 -5.69 48.30
N GLY A 9 54.94 -4.50 47.70
CA GLY A 9 54.42 -3.16 48.00
C GLY A 9 55.56 -2.12 47.90
N LEU A 10 55.25 -0.88 47.45
CA LEU A 10 56.05 0.38 47.40
C LEU A 10 56.97 0.59 46.16
N LEU A 11 57.11 1.79 45.55
CA LEU A 11 56.70 3.17 45.88
C LEU A 11 56.66 4.05 44.60
N ALA A 12 55.95 5.18 44.72
CA ALA A 12 55.58 6.12 43.69
C ALA A 12 56.62 7.23 43.40
N SER A 13 56.49 7.90 42.26
CA SER A 13 56.63 9.36 42.19
C SER A 13 55.75 9.95 41.09
N ILE A 14 54.97 10.95 41.48
CA ILE A 14 54.05 11.75 40.69
C ILE A 14 54.74 13.09 40.43
N SER A 15 54.75 13.56 39.18
CA SER A 15 54.92 14.98 38.87
C SER A 15 53.77 15.41 37.96
N LEU A 16 53.00 16.37 38.45
CA LEU A 16 51.82 16.98 37.84
C LEU A 16 52.20 18.22 37.01
N SER A 17 51.31 18.51 36.04
CA SER A 17 50.91 19.82 35.50
C SER A 17 51.89 20.63 34.64
N SER A 18 51.56 20.81 33.36
CA SER A 18 50.77 21.99 32.93
C SER A 18 50.25 21.84 31.50
N CYS A 19 49.03 22.35 31.29
CA CYS A 19 48.20 22.31 30.09
C CYS A 19 48.42 23.54 29.20
N ALA A 20 48.25 23.40 27.88
CA ALA A 20 47.47 24.34 27.05
C ALA A 20 47.14 23.74 25.66
N GLN A 21 45.85 23.51 25.47
CA GLN A 21 45.04 23.27 24.25
C GLN A 21 45.13 24.47 23.26
N LYS A 22 44.70 24.44 21.99
CA LYS A 22 44.01 23.48 21.10
C LYS A 22 44.08 24.08 19.68
N ASP A 23 44.11 23.27 18.62
CA ASP A 23 43.06 23.13 17.57
C ASP A 23 43.88 23.01 16.25
N TYR A 24 43.57 22.27 15.19
CA TYR A 24 42.42 21.47 14.77
C TYR A 24 42.92 20.70 13.52
N PHE A 25 42.52 19.44 13.38
CA PHE A 25 42.42 18.68 12.11
C PHE A 25 43.64 18.40 11.21
N SER A 26 43.74 17.10 10.94
CA SER A 26 44.01 16.45 9.65
C SER A 26 45.41 15.86 9.48
N SER A 27 45.47 14.56 9.76
CA SER A 27 46.47 13.68 9.16
C SER A 27 45.80 12.35 8.79
N THR A 28 46.12 11.96 7.55
CA THR A 28 46.12 10.62 6.93
C THR A 28 44.79 9.93 6.70
N ASP A 29 44.50 9.66 5.42
CA ASP A 29 43.85 8.43 5.00
C ASP A 29 44.64 7.80 3.84
N THR A 30 45.17 6.62 4.12
CA THR A 30 45.31 5.52 3.17
C THR A 30 44.75 4.32 3.94
N ASP A 31 43.59 3.81 3.56
CA ASP A 31 43.34 2.37 3.60
C ASP A 31 42.06 1.96 2.86
N SER A 32 42.06 0.69 2.48
CA SER A 32 40.98 -0.04 1.82
C SER A 32 39.82 -0.40 2.76
N GLU A 33 38.72 -0.83 2.15
CA GLU A 33 37.69 -1.77 2.63
C GLU A 33 36.28 -1.23 2.96
N VAL A 34 35.30 -2.09 2.60
CA VAL A 34 33.86 -2.20 2.96
C VAL A 34 32.90 -1.12 2.40
N THR A 35 31.69 -1.37 1.88
CA THR A 35 30.64 -2.38 2.17
C THR A 35 29.54 -2.34 1.08
N ASN A 36 28.87 -3.50 0.89
CA ASN A 36 27.45 -3.75 0.54
C ASN A 36 26.52 -2.64 0.02
N SER A 37 25.70 -2.97 -0.99
CA SER A 37 24.23 -2.92 -0.83
C SER A 37 23.42 -3.56 -1.99
N VAL A 38 22.77 -4.67 -1.66
CA VAL A 38 21.33 -4.97 -1.83
C VAL A 38 20.67 -4.56 -3.15
N SER A 39 20.47 -5.54 -4.04
CA SER A 39 19.49 -5.48 -5.12
C SER A 39 18.08 -5.78 -4.59
N ASN A 40 17.42 -4.77 -4.01
CA ASN A 40 15.98 -4.80 -3.77
C ASN A 40 15.25 -4.51 -5.08
N VAL A 41 14.96 -5.56 -5.85
CA VAL A 41 14.01 -5.47 -6.96
C VAL A 41 12.62 -5.63 -6.35
N SER A 42 11.91 -4.50 -6.24
CA SER A 42 10.51 -4.45 -5.84
C SER A 42 9.67 -5.04 -6.97
N ALA A 43 9.44 -6.35 -6.93
CA ALA A 43 8.56 -7.04 -7.88
C ALA A 43 7.16 -6.43 -7.83
N THR A 44 6.57 -6.23 -9.00
CA THR A 44 5.20 -5.73 -9.13
C THR A 44 4.20 -6.77 -8.63
N THR A 45 2.99 -6.33 -8.27
CA THR A 45 1.92 -7.20 -7.73
C THR A 45 1.59 -8.38 -8.65
N GLU A 46 1.77 -8.23 -9.97
CA GLU A 46 1.54 -9.28 -10.97
C GLU A 46 2.70 -10.28 -11.05
N GLU A 47 3.97 -9.83 -10.94
CA GLU A 47 5.12 -10.74 -10.84
C GLU A 47 5.05 -11.57 -9.55
N SER A 48 4.63 -10.95 -8.44
CA SER A 48 4.46 -11.64 -7.17
C SER A 48 3.30 -12.66 -7.20
N LYS A 49 2.19 -12.39 -7.90
CA LYS A 49 1.12 -13.39 -8.04
C LYS A 49 1.58 -14.61 -8.82
N GLY A 50 2.32 -14.42 -9.92
CA GLY A 50 2.81 -15.50 -10.77
C GLY A 50 3.64 -16.57 -10.05
N LEU A 51 4.32 -16.21 -8.94
CA LEU A 51 5.19 -17.13 -8.20
C LEU A 51 4.44 -18.31 -7.56
N ILE A 52 3.20 -18.11 -7.11
CA ILE A 52 2.43 -19.14 -6.39
C ILE A 52 1.44 -19.91 -7.28
N GLU A 53 1.21 -19.45 -8.52
CA GLU A 53 0.10 -19.94 -9.36
C GLU A 53 0.17 -21.44 -9.65
N SER A 54 1.38 -22.02 -9.78
CA SER A 54 1.52 -23.46 -9.98
C SER A 54 1.01 -24.25 -8.78
N SER A 55 1.50 -23.95 -7.57
CA SER A 55 1.09 -24.64 -6.34
C SER A 55 -0.37 -24.36 -5.98
N LEU A 56 -0.82 -23.11 -6.17
CA LEU A 56 -2.21 -22.74 -5.97
C LEU A 56 -3.12 -23.47 -6.97
N GLY A 57 -2.71 -23.57 -8.24
CA GLY A 57 -3.43 -24.32 -9.27
C GLY A 57 -3.55 -25.81 -8.95
N GLU A 58 -2.51 -26.43 -8.38
CA GLU A 58 -2.59 -27.81 -7.87
C GLU A 58 -3.61 -27.95 -6.75
N TYR A 59 -3.60 -27.05 -5.76
CA TYR A 59 -4.60 -27.03 -4.71
C TYR A 59 -6.02 -26.88 -5.27
N LEU A 60 -6.24 -25.91 -6.16
CA LEU A 60 -7.57 -25.62 -6.72
C LEU A 60 -8.13 -26.80 -7.53
N LYS A 61 -7.28 -27.55 -8.24
CA LYS A 61 -7.68 -28.80 -8.91
C LYS A 61 -8.27 -29.81 -7.93
N THR A 62 -7.70 -29.95 -6.72
CA THR A 62 -8.24 -30.86 -5.69
C THR A 62 -9.64 -30.45 -5.19
N LYS A 63 -9.98 -29.17 -5.34
CA LYS A 63 -11.28 -28.59 -4.96
C LYS A 63 -12.22 -28.42 -6.16
N SER A 64 -11.85 -28.90 -7.35
CA SER A 64 -12.60 -28.69 -8.60
C SER A 64 -12.84 -27.20 -8.92
N LEU A 65 -11.90 -26.34 -8.53
CA LEU A 65 -11.90 -24.90 -8.78
C LEU A 65 -10.87 -24.53 -9.86
N LYS A 66 -11.09 -23.39 -10.51
CA LYS A 66 -10.18 -22.83 -11.51
C LYS A 66 -9.56 -21.54 -11.00
N LEU A 67 -8.31 -21.27 -11.39
CA LEU A 67 -7.55 -20.11 -10.92
C LEU A 67 -8.22 -18.79 -11.35
N GLU A 68 -8.68 -18.74 -12.60
CA GLU A 68 -9.36 -17.58 -13.19
C GLU A 68 -10.68 -17.21 -12.50
N ASP A 69 -11.35 -18.20 -11.88
CA ASP A 69 -12.65 -18.04 -11.22
C ASP A 69 -12.55 -17.90 -9.70
N THR A 70 -11.33 -17.91 -9.16
CA THR A 70 -11.09 -17.99 -7.71
C THR A 70 -10.24 -16.81 -7.28
N PRO A 71 -10.84 -15.61 -7.09
CA PRO A 71 -10.06 -14.43 -6.76
C PRO A 71 -9.40 -14.58 -5.39
N TYR A 72 -8.10 -14.31 -5.33
CA TYR A 72 -7.27 -14.48 -4.14
C TYR A 72 -6.31 -13.30 -3.96
N LYS A 73 -5.73 -13.24 -2.76
CA LYS A 73 -4.60 -12.37 -2.44
C LYS A 73 -3.49 -13.18 -1.84
N VAL A 74 -2.26 -12.82 -2.18
CA VAL A 74 -1.07 -13.46 -1.65
C VAL A 74 -0.18 -12.40 -1.00
N GLN A 75 0.45 -12.78 0.11
CA GLN A 75 1.53 -12.04 0.74
C GLN A 75 2.69 -12.99 0.98
N TYR A 76 3.91 -12.47 0.81
CA TYR A 76 5.14 -13.24 0.97
C TYR A 76 5.89 -12.79 2.23
N THR A 77 6.15 -13.72 3.13
CA THR A 77 6.88 -13.47 4.38
C THR A 77 7.63 -14.73 4.79
N ASP A 78 8.76 -14.58 5.46
CA ASP A 78 9.47 -15.73 6.03
C ASP A 78 8.78 -16.09 7.36
N LEU A 79 8.21 -17.31 7.44
CA LEU A 79 7.54 -17.83 8.62
C LEU A 79 8.42 -18.78 9.42
N ASN A 80 9.41 -19.44 8.81
CA ASN A 80 10.21 -20.48 9.46
C ASN A 80 11.67 -20.04 9.76
N GLY A 81 12.06 -18.84 9.34
CA GLY A 81 13.37 -18.23 9.57
C GLY A 81 14.49 -18.75 8.66
N ASP A 82 14.17 -19.39 7.53
CA ASP A 82 15.17 -19.94 6.61
C ASP A 82 15.67 -18.93 5.55
N ASN A 83 15.20 -17.68 5.62
CA ASN A 83 15.44 -16.60 4.64
C ASN A 83 14.81 -16.82 3.25
N ILE A 84 14.00 -17.85 3.08
CA ILE A 84 13.14 -18.06 1.92
C ILE A 84 11.74 -17.56 2.29
N LYS A 85 11.09 -16.85 1.37
CA LYS A 85 9.74 -16.35 1.63
C LYS A 85 8.71 -17.45 1.45
N ASP A 86 7.88 -17.64 2.46
CA ASP A 86 6.65 -18.42 2.41
C ASP A 86 5.51 -17.57 1.85
N ALA A 87 4.48 -18.24 1.31
CA ALA A 87 3.31 -17.58 0.74
C ALA A 87 2.08 -17.82 1.62
N ILE A 88 1.43 -16.73 2.01
CA ILE A 88 0.11 -16.78 2.65
C ILE A 88 -0.90 -16.30 1.62
N THR A 89 -1.84 -17.16 1.26
CA THR A 89 -2.90 -16.87 0.29
C THR A 89 -4.24 -16.81 1.00
N ILE A 90 -4.99 -15.71 0.88
CA ILE A 90 -6.37 -15.60 1.36
C ILE A 90 -7.30 -15.47 0.17
N PHE A 91 -8.32 -16.33 0.10
CA PHE A 91 -9.35 -16.22 -0.92
C PHE A 91 -10.27 -15.02 -0.65
N THR A 92 -10.82 -14.44 -1.72
CA THR A 92 -11.67 -13.24 -1.63
C THR A 92 -13.00 -13.37 -2.36
N GLY A 93 -13.23 -14.50 -3.02
CA GLY A 93 -14.47 -14.79 -3.75
C GLY A 93 -15.49 -15.52 -2.87
N SER A 94 -16.77 -15.34 -3.17
CA SER A 94 -17.90 -15.97 -2.45
C SER A 94 -17.86 -17.50 -2.44
N LYS A 95 -17.18 -18.15 -3.39
CA LYS A 95 -17.01 -19.62 -3.41
C LYS A 95 -16.11 -20.14 -2.29
N SER A 96 -15.25 -19.30 -1.72
CA SER A 96 -14.23 -19.68 -0.73
C SER A 96 -14.27 -18.79 0.52
N CYS A 97 -15.35 -18.00 0.66
CA CYS A 97 -15.60 -17.09 1.77
C CYS A 97 -17.04 -17.25 2.26
N THR A 98 -17.21 -17.20 3.57
CA THR A 98 -18.50 -17.16 4.28
C THR A 98 -18.52 -15.95 5.22
N ASP A 99 -19.65 -15.67 5.86
CA ASP A 99 -19.78 -14.58 6.85
C ASP A 99 -18.83 -14.75 8.05
N ASN A 100 -18.40 -15.98 8.32
CA ASN A 100 -17.47 -16.31 9.39
C ASN A 100 -16.00 -16.15 8.97
N GLY A 101 -15.72 -15.92 7.68
CA GLY A 101 -14.39 -15.73 7.14
C GLY A 101 -14.13 -16.53 5.87
N CYS A 102 -12.91 -16.42 5.37
CA CYS A 102 -12.42 -17.04 4.15
C CYS A 102 -11.45 -18.19 4.44
N ASN A 103 -11.23 -19.04 3.43
CA ASN A 103 -10.12 -19.98 3.45
C ASN A 103 -8.78 -19.23 3.25
N MET A 104 -7.77 -19.67 3.98
CA MET A 104 -6.38 -19.23 3.88
C MET A 104 -5.47 -20.42 3.66
N LEU A 105 -4.58 -20.32 2.69
CA LEU A 105 -3.53 -21.29 2.45
C LEU A 105 -2.19 -20.75 2.92
N ILE A 106 -1.37 -21.62 3.49
CA ILE A 106 0.01 -21.33 3.82
C ILE A 106 0.87 -22.30 3.03
N HIS A 107 1.80 -21.75 2.26
CA HIS A 107 2.76 -22.52 1.48
C HIS A 107 4.19 -22.19 1.93
N GLN A 108 4.99 -23.23 2.13
CA GLN A 108 6.41 -23.09 2.38
C GLN A 108 7.15 -22.72 1.10
N GLY A 109 8.01 -21.72 1.16
CA GLY A 109 9.01 -21.47 0.12
C GLY A 109 10.12 -22.50 0.20
N ILE A 110 10.39 -23.24 -0.89
CA ILE A 110 11.42 -24.28 -0.93
C ILE A 110 12.60 -23.92 -1.85
N GLY A 111 12.75 -22.63 -2.17
CA GLY A 111 13.78 -22.09 -3.07
C GLY A 111 13.32 -22.05 -4.53
N ASP A 112 14.08 -21.35 -5.38
CA ASP A 112 13.82 -21.22 -6.83
C ASP A 112 12.39 -20.79 -7.20
N ASN A 113 11.77 -19.93 -6.37
CA ASN A 113 10.37 -19.52 -6.51
C ASN A 113 9.37 -20.70 -6.52
N LYS A 114 9.71 -21.83 -5.87
CA LYS A 114 8.82 -22.97 -5.71
C LYS A 114 8.20 -22.96 -4.32
N PHE A 115 6.97 -23.46 -4.26
CA PHE A 115 6.16 -23.46 -3.06
C PHE A 115 5.54 -24.82 -2.83
N LYS A 116 5.45 -25.21 -1.56
CA LYS A 116 4.79 -26.44 -1.12
C LYS A 116 3.66 -26.09 -0.17
N LEU A 117 2.45 -26.58 -0.42
CA LEU A 117 1.34 -26.38 0.51
C LEU A 117 1.63 -27.02 1.87
N VAL A 118 1.46 -26.24 2.93
CA VAL A 118 1.67 -26.64 4.33
C VAL A 118 0.35 -26.68 5.09
N SER A 119 -0.56 -25.74 4.84
CA SER A 119 -1.84 -25.67 5.56
C SER A 119 -2.97 -25.07 4.74
N ASP A 120 -4.18 -25.59 4.95
CA ASP A 120 -5.47 -25.06 4.50
C ASP A 120 -6.28 -24.73 5.75
N VAL A 121 -6.42 -23.45 6.06
CA VAL A 121 -6.97 -22.95 7.33
C VAL A 121 -8.25 -22.17 7.05
N ALA A 122 -9.33 -22.51 7.77
CA ALA A 122 -10.60 -21.80 7.67
C ALA A 122 -11.43 -21.87 8.97
N PRO A 123 -12.38 -20.96 9.17
CA PRO A 123 -12.49 -19.67 8.51
C PRO A 123 -11.58 -18.65 9.22
N ILE A 124 -10.97 -17.74 8.45
CA ILE A 124 -10.23 -16.59 9.00
C ILE A 124 -10.72 -15.28 8.39
N LYS A 125 -10.60 -14.19 9.15
CA LYS A 125 -10.88 -12.83 8.68
C LYS A 125 -9.58 -12.05 8.54
N SER A 126 -9.39 -11.41 7.40
CA SER A 126 -8.34 -10.40 7.20
C SER A 126 -8.71 -9.12 7.98
N PRO A 127 -7.73 -8.40 8.55
CA PRO A 127 -6.29 -8.64 8.52
C PRO A 127 -5.84 -9.75 9.48
N ILE A 128 -4.72 -10.39 9.17
CA ILE A 128 -4.02 -11.30 10.11
C ILE A 128 -2.75 -10.61 10.61
N THR A 129 -2.14 -11.13 11.66
CA THR A 129 -0.84 -10.68 12.18
C THR A 129 0.12 -11.84 12.24
N ILE A 130 1.31 -11.70 11.68
CA ILE A 130 2.39 -12.67 11.84
C ILE A 130 3.10 -12.33 13.15
N SER A 131 3.01 -13.24 14.12
CA SER A 131 3.47 -12.98 15.48
C SER A 131 4.99 -12.89 15.56
N GLU A 132 5.50 -12.15 16.53
CA GLU A 132 6.91 -12.25 16.96
C GLU A 132 7.19 -13.59 17.68
N LYS A 133 6.15 -14.26 18.18
CA LYS A 133 6.26 -15.59 18.80
C LYS A 133 6.39 -16.68 17.73
N THR A 134 7.12 -17.72 18.06
CA THR A 134 7.25 -18.93 17.24
C THR A 134 6.81 -20.16 18.03
N THR A 135 6.13 -21.08 17.35
CA THR A 135 5.80 -22.42 17.86
C THR A 135 6.23 -23.43 16.80
N GLY A 136 6.86 -24.54 17.20
CA GLY A 136 7.26 -25.59 16.25
C GLY A 136 8.24 -25.12 15.16
N GLY A 137 9.01 -24.06 15.42
CA GLY A 137 9.96 -23.47 14.46
C GLY A 137 9.34 -22.47 13.47
N TRP A 138 8.03 -22.23 13.53
CA TRP A 138 7.33 -21.29 12.65
C TRP A 138 6.73 -20.14 13.46
N ARG A 139 6.65 -18.95 12.88
CA ARG A 139 5.97 -17.79 13.45
C ARG A 139 4.48 -18.09 13.61
N ASP A 140 3.92 -17.81 14.78
CA ASP A 140 2.48 -17.99 15.00
C ASP A 140 1.70 -17.02 14.11
N VAL A 141 0.55 -17.45 13.59
CA VAL A 141 -0.35 -16.58 12.81
C VAL A 141 -1.54 -16.21 13.67
N ILE A 142 -1.71 -14.93 13.96
CA ILE A 142 -2.85 -14.42 14.70
C ILE A 142 -3.94 -14.02 13.72
N ALA A 143 -5.12 -14.61 13.88
CA ALA A 143 -6.26 -14.38 13.00
C ALA A 143 -7.50 -13.98 13.81
N ASN A 144 -8.36 -13.19 13.16
CA ASN A 144 -9.70 -12.93 13.67
C ASN A 144 -10.68 -13.99 13.14
N VAL A 145 -11.58 -14.47 14.00
CA VAL A 145 -12.58 -15.50 13.71
C VAL A 145 -13.92 -15.12 14.35
N GLY A 146 -15.01 -15.79 13.95
CA GLY A 146 -16.35 -15.54 14.46
C GLY A 146 -17.15 -14.51 13.65
N SER A 147 -18.34 -14.16 14.11
CA SER A 147 -19.22 -13.19 13.44
C SER A 147 -18.74 -11.76 13.67
N GLU A 148 -19.33 -10.78 12.97
CA GLU A 148 -19.04 -9.36 13.23
C GLU A 148 -19.48 -8.91 14.64
N ALA A 149 -20.52 -9.54 15.19
CA ALA A 149 -21.02 -9.23 16.53
C ALA A 149 -20.14 -9.82 17.65
N GLU A 150 -19.50 -10.97 17.39
CA GLU A 150 -18.70 -11.71 18.37
C GLU A 150 -17.31 -12.07 17.80
N PRO A 151 -16.46 -11.07 17.49
CA PRO A 151 -15.13 -11.31 16.95
C PRO A 151 -14.20 -11.85 18.03
N LYS A 152 -13.39 -12.85 17.66
CA LYS A 152 -12.37 -13.45 18.54
C LYS A 152 -11.02 -13.44 17.86
N ASN A 153 -9.98 -13.14 18.63
CA ASN A 153 -8.60 -13.30 18.16
C ASN A 153 -8.07 -14.64 18.64
N VAL A 154 -7.43 -15.38 17.74
CA VAL A 154 -6.83 -16.68 18.02
C VAL A 154 -5.40 -16.73 17.49
N ALA A 155 -4.54 -17.51 18.15
CA ALA A 155 -3.21 -17.83 17.64
C ALA A 155 -3.23 -19.20 16.96
N LEU A 156 -2.94 -19.23 15.67
CA LEU A 156 -2.67 -20.43 14.89
C LEU A 156 -1.21 -20.80 15.12
N LYS A 157 -0.98 -21.88 15.86
CA LYS A 157 0.36 -22.37 16.21
C LYS A 157 0.72 -23.55 15.33
N PHE A 158 1.97 -23.61 14.89
CA PHE A 158 2.45 -24.71 14.08
C PHE A 158 2.75 -25.93 14.96
N ASP A 159 2.16 -27.08 14.62
CA ASP A 159 2.23 -28.31 15.42
C ASP A 159 3.39 -29.24 15.04
N GLY A 160 4.25 -28.80 14.12
CA GLY A 160 5.33 -29.59 13.53
C GLY A 160 4.99 -30.15 12.14
N LYS A 161 3.71 -30.13 11.74
CA LYS A 161 3.24 -30.50 10.40
C LYS A 161 2.57 -29.35 9.67
N GLY A 162 1.77 -28.57 10.39
CA GLY A 162 0.97 -27.49 9.83
C GLY A 162 0.40 -26.56 10.89
N TYR A 163 -0.24 -25.49 10.43
CA TYR A 163 -1.18 -24.72 11.22
C TYR A 163 -2.53 -25.47 11.30
N PRO A 164 -3.33 -25.25 12.35
CA PRO A 164 -4.60 -25.93 12.53
C PRO A 164 -5.58 -25.63 11.38
N GLU A 165 -6.27 -26.66 10.88
CA GLU A 165 -7.25 -26.52 9.80
C GLU A 165 -8.44 -25.63 10.19
N ASN A 166 -8.86 -25.70 11.46
CA ASN A 166 -9.95 -24.89 11.98
C ASN A 166 -9.44 -23.78 12.91
N ALA A 167 -9.51 -22.54 12.43
CA ALA A 167 -9.12 -21.38 13.22
C ALA A 167 -10.13 -21.07 14.34
N SER A 168 -11.42 -21.30 14.12
CA SER A 168 -12.47 -20.97 15.10
C SER A 168 -12.49 -21.87 16.33
N SER A 169 -11.80 -23.02 16.28
CA SER A 169 -11.65 -23.93 17.43
C SER A 169 -10.43 -23.61 18.30
N GLN A 170 -9.60 -22.64 17.90
CA GLN A 170 -8.39 -22.31 18.63
C GLN A 170 -8.71 -21.50 19.91
N PRO A 171 -7.87 -21.60 20.95
CA PRO A 171 -8.02 -20.78 22.14
C PRO A 171 -8.00 -19.29 21.82
N VAL A 172 -8.91 -18.54 22.45
CA VAL A 172 -8.93 -17.08 22.38
C VAL A 172 -7.67 -16.54 23.05
N ILE A 173 -7.06 -15.53 22.43
CA ILE A 173 -5.93 -14.80 22.99
C ILE A 173 -6.33 -13.38 23.36
N GLU A 174 -5.63 -12.82 24.34
CA GLU A 174 -5.84 -11.44 24.78
C GLU A 174 -5.26 -10.43 23.77
N ASN A 175 -5.86 -9.24 23.67
CA ASN A 175 -5.40 -8.20 22.75
C ASN A 175 -3.94 -7.75 23.04
N SER A 176 -3.49 -7.85 24.29
CA SER A 176 -2.12 -7.53 24.70
C SER A 176 -1.07 -8.50 24.13
N GLU A 177 -1.49 -9.69 23.69
CA GLU A 177 -0.63 -10.71 23.08
C GLU A 177 -0.46 -10.52 21.56
N ILE A 178 -1.25 -9.63 20.95
CA ILE A 178 -1.20 -9.37 19.52
C ILE A 178 -0.03 -8.43 19.21
N LYS A 179 1.11 -9.02 18.86
CA LYS A 179 2.33 -8.32 18.45
C LYS A 179 2.93 -8.96 17.21
N GLY A 180 3.39 -8.11 16.29
CA GLY A 180 4.08 -8.52 15.07
C GLY A 180 3.56 -7.82 13.82
N ASP A 181 3.83 -8.43 12.66
CA ASP A 181 3.61 -7.80 11.36
C ASP A 181 2.16 -8.00 10.91
N LYS A 182 1.39 -6.91 10.86
CA LYS A 182 0.01 -6.95 10.38
C LYS A 182 -0.02 -7.07 8.86
N LEU A 183 -0.59 -8.16 8.36
CA LEU A 183 -0.82 -8.40 6.93
C LEU A 183 -2.28 -8.14 6.60
N ALA A 184 -2.53 -7.05 5.88
CA ALA A 184 -3.85 -6.70 5.38
C ALA A 184 -4.03 -7.24 3.95
N PHE A 185 -4.92 -8.23 3.79
CA PHE A 185 -5.28 -8.80 2.50
C PHE A 185 -6.47 -8.02 1.93
N LYS A 186 -6.26 -6.73 1.65
CA LYS A 186 -7.32 -5.77 1.32
C LYS A 186 -8.05 -6.15 0.04
N THR A 187 -9.36 -6.38 0.04
CA THR A 187 -10.21 -6.41 -1.18
C THR A 187 -10.06 -5.12 -1.99
N GLU A 188 -10.35 -5.14 -3.30
CA GLU A 188 -10.34 -3.91 -4.13
C GLU A 188 -11.27 -2.82 -3.55
N ALA A 189 -12.24 -3.19 -2.71
CA ALA A 189 -13.10 -2.28 -1.94
C ALA A 189 -12.44 -1.67 -0.68
N ASN A 190 -11.40 -2.29 -0.11
CA ASN A 190 -10.73 -1.87 1.13
C ASN A 190 -9.32 -1.28 0.93
N ASN A 191 -8.96 -0.97 -0.33
CA ASN A 191 -7.87 -0.02 -0.62
C ASN A 191 -8.24 1.44 -0.29
N SER A 192 -9.44 1.70 0.21
CA SER A 192 -10.00 3.02 0.46
C SER A 192 -9.72 3.60 1.86
N LYS A 193 -9.15 2.85 2.82
CA LYS A 193 -8.90 3.38 4.18
C LYS A 193 -7.46 3.24 4.72
N GLU A 194 -6.70 2.25 4.29
CA GLU A 194 -5.34 1.99 4.84
C GLU A 194 -4.26 2.01 3.74
N ALA A 195 -4.62 2.24 2.47
CA ALA A 195 -3.68 2.76 1.47
C ALA A 195 -3.45 4.28 1.64
N ALA A 196 -4.29 4.94 2.45
CA ALA A 196 -4.17 6.34 2.84
C ALA A 196 -3.00 6.63 3.81
N ASP A 197 -2.39 5.61 4.44
CA ASP A 197 -1.36 5.83 5.48
C ASP A 197 0.05 5.32 5.08
N LYS A 198 0.20 4.55 3.99
CA LYS A 198 1.52 4.00 3.58
C LYS A 198 1.88 4.17 2.10
N ALA A 199 0.94 4.61 1.25
CA ALA A 199 1.24 5.05 -0.12
C ALA A 199 1.70 6.53 -0.20
N ASP A 200 1.69 7.24 0.94
CA ASP A 200 2.05 8.66 1.05
C ASP A 200 3.58 8.92 1.01
N LYS A 201 4.43 7.90 1.15
CA LYS A 201 5.90 8.08 1.21
C LYS A 201 6.70 7.75 -0.06
N THR A 202 6.10 7.11 -1.07
CA THR A 202 6.88 6.69 -2.26
C THR A 202 6.28 7.17 -3.59
N ALA A 203 5.05 7.70 -3.61
CA ALA A 203 4.48 8.44 -4.75
C ALA A 203 4.63 9.98 -4.62
N THR A 204 5.33 10.44 -3.59
CA THR A 204 5.62 11.85 -3.24
C THR A 204 6.96 12.35 -3.78
N ALA A 205 7.51 11.70 -4.81
CA ALA A 205 8.60 12.29 -5.58
C ALA A 205 8.04 13.34 -6.56
N GLY A 206 7.52 14.47 -6.05
CA GLY A 206 7.23 15.64 -6.88
C GLY A 206 6.05 16.55 -6.51
N LEU A 207 5.28 16.27 -5.44
CA LEU A 207 4.13 17.10 -5.06
C LEU A 207 4.30 17.64 -3.64
N SER A 208 3.97 18.91 -3.42
CA SER A 208 3.95 19.48 -2.08
C SER A 208 2.88 18.80 -1.21
N SER A 209 3.14 18.68 0.09
CA SER A 209 2.17 18.14 1.07
C SER A 209 0.81 18.85 1.00
N GLN A 210 0.84 20.16 0.73
CA GLN A 210 -0.35 20.99 0.54
C GLN A 210 -1.16 20.60 -0.71
N CYS A 211 -0.49 20.32 -1.83
CA CYS A 211 -1.14 19.84 -3.05
C CYS A 211 -1.81 18.49 -2.83
N GLN A 212 -1.12 17.57 -2.14
CA GLN A 212 -1.65 16.25 -1.85
C GLN A 212 -2.91 16.32 -0.98
N GLY A 213 -2.87 17.13 0.09
CA GLY A 213 -4.04 17.35 0.94
C GLY A 213 -5.25 17.94 0.19
N ALA A 214 -5.01 18.85 -0.76
CA ALA A 214 -6.09 19.42 -1.57
C ALA A 214 -6.73 18.40 -2.53
N ILE A 215 -5.91 17.52 -3.11
CA ILE A 215 -6.39 16.41 -3.95
C ILE A 215 -7.22 15.43 -3.13
N ASP A 216 -6.75 15.05 -1.94
CA ASP A 216 -7.43 14.07 -1.11
C ASP A 216 -8.74 14.61 -0.51
N ALA A 217 -8.79 15.90 -0.16
CA ALA A 217 -10.03 16.59 0.17
C ALA A 217 -11.03 16.52 -0.99
N GLY A 218 -10.58 16.80 -2.23
CA GLY A 218 -11.42 16.70 -3.43
C GLY A 218 -11.97 15.30 -3.67
N LYS A 219 -11.14 14.25 -3.55
CA LYS A 219 -11.59 12.85 -3.65
C LYS A 219 -12.62 12.50 -2.60
N THR A 220 -12.39 12.93 -1.36
CA THR A 220 -13.31 12.69 -0.23
C THR A 220 -14.67 13.36 -0.48
N GLU A 221 -14.68 14.60 -0.96
CA GLU A 221 -15.92 15.30 -1.32
C GLU A 221 -16.70 14.57 -2.42
N VAL A 222 -16.02 14.04 -3.45
CA VAL A 222 -16.66 13.25 -4.51
C VAL A 222 -17.19 11.90 -3.99
N ALA A 223 -16.42 11.21 -3.15
CA ALA A 223 -16.79 9.91 -2.60
C ALA A 223 -18.01 9.96 -1.67
N ASN A 224 -18.24 11.08 -1.00
CA ASN A 224 -19.35 11.25 -0.06
C ASN A 224 -20.69 11.61 -0.73
N ILE A 225 -20.73 11.68 -2.06
CA ILE A 225 -21.97 11.94 -2.78
C ILE A 225 -22.83 10.68 -2.81
N SER A 226 -24.07 10.79 -2.33
CA SER A 226 -25.03 9.70 -2.37
C SER A 226 -25.28 9.22 -3.81
N GLY A 227 -25.28 7.90 -4.00
CA GLY A 227 -25.46 7.28 -5.32
C GLY A 227 -24.24 7.36 -6.23
N ILE A 228 -23.05 7.68 -5.70
CA ILE A 228 -21.80 7.54 -6.43
C ILE A 228 -21.55 6.06 -6.75
N GLY A 229 -21.33 5.75 -8.02
CA GLY A 229 -21.00 4.41 -8.50
C GLY A 229 -19.51 4.29 -8.73
N VAL A 230 -19.08 4.40 -10.00
CA VAL A 230 -17.66 4.52 -10.34
C VAL A 230 -17.09 5.77 -9.67
N ASN A 231 -15.90 5.63 -9.06
CA ASN A 231 -15.16 6.74 -8.48
C ASN A 231 -13.66 6.49 -8.69
N LYS A 232 -13.17 6.91 -9.86
CA LYS A 232 -11.77 6.80 -10.26
C LYS A 232 -11.17 8.19 -10.41
N SER A 233 -9.85 8.28 -10.26
CA SER A 233 -9.14 9.52 -10.58
C SER A 233 -7.78 9.24 -11.19
N SER A 234 -7.29 10.17 -12.01
CA SER A 234 -5.99 10.08 -12.67
C SER A 234 -5.32 11.45 -12.81
N LYS A 235 -4.01 11.43 -13.04
CA LYS A 235 -3.21 12.60 -13.41
C LYS A 235 -2.70 12.37 -14.82
N ASN A 236 -2.96 13.31 -15.72
CA ASN A 236 -2.57 13.22 -17.11
C ASN A 236 -1.71 14.44 -17.48
N ASP A 237 -0.59 14.23 -18.17
CA ASP A 237 0.09 15.32 -18.85
C ASP A 237 -0.72 15.70 -20.10
N ILE A 238 -1.11 16.98 -20.17
CA ILE A 238 -1.94 17.54 -21.23
C ILE A 238 -1.19 18.52 -22.13
N SER A 239 0.13 18.61 -22.01
CA SER A 239 0.99 19.48 -22.82
C SER A 239 0.85 19.24 -24.34
N SER A 240 0.58 18.01 -24.76
CA SER A 240 0.37 17.64 -26.17
C SER A 240 -0.99 18.07 -26.72
N ILE A 241 -2.00 18.26 -25.86
CA ILE A 241 -3.40 18.51 -26.23
C ILE A 241 -3.65 19.99 -26.53
N TYR A 242 -2.94 20.87 -25.83
CA TYR A 242 -3.18 22.32 -25.86
C TYR A 242 -2.06 23.10 -26.54
N GLN A 243 -2.42 24.21 -27.18
CA GLN A 243 -1.48 25.11 -27.84
C GLN A 243 -0.66 25.95 -26.84
N ASN A 244 -1.31 26.41 -25.77
CA ASN A 244 -0.79 27.46 -24.88
C ASN A 244 -1.06 27.14 -23.40
N VAL A 245 -0.67 25.94 -22.95
CA VAL A 245 -0.73 25.56 -21.52
C VAL A 245 0.10 26.52 -20.67
N PRO A 246 -0.38 26.95 -19.49
CA PRO A 246 0.43 27.76 -18.58
C PRO A 246 1.70 27.00 -18.16
N LYS A 247 2.82 27.72 -18.13
CA LYS A 247 4.13 27.16 -17.78
C LYS A 247 4.08 26.48 -16.41
N GLU A 248 4.75 25.33 -16.29
CA GLU A 248 4.74 24.44 -15.10
C GLU A 248 3.38 23.78 -14.78
N ARG A 249 2.27 24.14 -15.44
CA ARG A 249 0.91 23.66 -15.14
C ARG A 249 0.35 22.70 -16.17
N SER A 250 1.19 21.80 -16.68
CA SER A 250 0.83 20.81 -17.70
C SER A 250 0.07 19.59 -17.19
N THR A 251 -0.13 19.45 -15.89
CA THR A 251 -0.91 18.33 -15.34
C THR A 251 -2.40 18.68 -15.29
N GLN A 252 -3.23 17.76 -15.78
CA GLN A 252 -4.67 17.71 -15.51
C GLN A 252 -4.97 16.65 -14.46
N TYR A 253 -5.74 17.01 -13.45
CA TYR A 253 -6.33 16.04 -12.53
C TYR A 253 -7.73 15.66 -13.02
N GLN A 254 -8.01 14.37 -13.15
CA GLN A 254 -9.30 13.88 -13.66
C GLN A 254 -10.04 13.09 -12.59
N PHE A 255 -11.33 13.39 -12.41
CA PHE A 255 -12.30 12.55 -11.73
C PHE A 255 -13.17 11.84 -12.79
N THR A 256 -13.24 10.52 -12.72
CA THR A 256 -14.17 9.70 -13.51
C THR A 256 -15.20 9.10 -12.57
N VAL A 257 -16.45 9.53 -12.72
CA VAL A 257 -17.53 9.26 -11.78
C VAL A 257 -18.69 8.51 -12.46
N GLY A 258 -19.42 7.69 -11.72
CA GLY A 258 -20.58 6.94 -12.23
C GLY A 258 -21.76 6.95 -11.26
N GLY A 259 -22.82 6.23 -11.62
CA GLY A 259 -24.06 6.20 -10.82
C GLY A 259 -24.86 7.50 -10.91
N SER A 260 -25.99 7.56 -10.18
CA SER A 260 -26.84 8.76 -10.13
C SER A 260 -26.14 9.94 -9.48
N GLY A 261 -25.31 9.69 -8.46
CA GLY A 261 -24.47 10.68 -7.80
C GLY A 261 -23.44 11.29 -8.76
N GLY A 262 -22.77 10.46 -9.58
CA GLY A 262 -21.81 10.94 -10.58
C GLY A 262 -22.45 11.84 -11.64
N LYS A 263 -23.66 11.49 -12.11
CA LYS A 263 -24.45 12.36 -13.01
C LYS A 263 -24.82 13.68 -12.33
N ASN A 264 -25.20 13.64 -11.05
CA ASN A 264 -25.56 14.83 -10.28
C ASN A 264 -24.39 15.82 -10.10
N ILE A 265 -23.14 15.33 -10.05
CA ILE A 265 -21.96 16.20 -10.04
C ILE A 265 -21.93 17.11 -11.27
N MET A 266 -22.27 16.60 -12.45
CA MET A 266 -22.26 17.37 -13.69
C MET A 266 -23.27 18.53 -13.69
N TYR A 267 -24.32 18.43 -12.88
CA TYR A 267 -25.33 19.48 -12.69
C TYR A 267 -24.96 20.49 -11.60
N SER A 268 -23.82 20.34 -10.92
CA SER A 268 -23.40 21.23 -9.84
C SER A 268 -22.10 21.98 -10.18
N PRO A 269 -22.19 23.10 -10.93
CA PRO A 269 -21.04 23.97 -11.19
C PRO A 269 -20.36 24.47 -9.90
N VAL A 270 -21.14 24.69 -8.83
CA VAL A 270 -20.62 25.16 -7.54
C VAL A 270 -19.68 24.12 -6.93
N PHE A 271 -20.10 22.86 -6.91
CA PHE A 271 -19.30 21.75 -6.39
C PHE A 271 -18.01 21.56 -7.18
N MET A 272 -18.11 21.46 -8.51
CA MET A 272 -16.93 21.28 -9.38
C MET A 272 -15.98 22.47 -9.29
N THR A 273 -16.50 23.71 -9.22
CA THR A 273 -15.68 24.92 -9.07
C THR A 273 -14.95 24.92 -7.72
N LYS A 274 -15.62 24.54 -6.63
CA LYS A 274 -15.03 24.49 -5.28
C LYS A 274 -13.84 23.54 -5.24
N ILE A 275 -14.03 22.30 -5.71
CA ILE A 275 -12.95 21.29 -5.74
C ILE A 275 -11.81 21.75 -6.64
N SER A 276 -12.12 22.27 -7.83
CA SER A 276 -11.11 22.72 -8.79
C SER A 276 -10.29 23.89 -8.24
N LYS A 277 -10.93 24.85 -7.58
CA LYS A 277 -10.25 25.95 -6.88
C LYS A 277 -9.31 25.44 -5.80
N ASN A 278 -9.78 24.51 -4.97
CA ASN A 278 -8.95 23.96 -3.90
C ASN A 278 -7.71 23.24 -4.48
N ILE A 279 -7.87 22.38 -5.48
CA ILE A 279 -6.75 21.64 -6.07
C ILE A 279 -5.77 22.59 -6.78
N ILE A 280 -6.25 23.44 -7.69
CA ILE A 280 -5.38 24.28 -8.53
C ILE A 280 -4.60 25.32 -7.71
N SER A 281 -5.21 25.88 -6.66
CA SER A 281 -4.55 26.85 -5.78
C SER A 281 -3.46 26.23 -4.91
N ASN A 282 -3.57 24.94 -4.58
CA ASN A 282 -2.63 24.25 -3.72
C ASN A 282 -1.60 23.41 -4.50
N CYS A 283 -1.83 23.17 -5.80
CA CYS A 283 -0.98 22.38 -6.68
C CYS A 283 -0.39 23.24 -7.81
N ASN A 284 0.89 23.59 -7.68
CA ASN A 284 1.58 24.45 -8.65
C ASN A 284 1.75 23.81 -10.03
N ASN A 285 1.70 22.47 -10.13
CA ASN A 285 1.84 21.73 -11.37
C ASN A 285 0.51 21.36 -12.05
N ILE A 286 -0.62 21.55 -11.36
CA ILE A 286 -1.95 21.24 -11.89
C ILE A 286 -2.55 22.52 -12.49
N GLY A 287 -2.79 22.48 -13.79
CA GLY A 287 -3.42 23.59 -14.51
C GLY A 287 -4.93 23.46 -14.63
N SER A 288 -5.45 22.23 -14.63
CA SER A 288 -6.89 21.97 -14.77
C SER A 288 -7.34 20.74 -13.99
N VAL A 289 -8.63 20.74 -13.65
CA VAL A 289 -9.35 19.61 -13.08
C VAL A 289 -10.51 19.26 -14.02
N LYS A 290 -10.59 18.01 -14.46
CA LYS A 290 -11.65 17.49 -15.33
C LYS A 290 -12.55 16.54 -14.56
N PHE A 291 -13.84 16.63 -14.77
CA PHE A 291 -14.85 15.68 -14.33
C PHE A 291 -15.46 15.02 -15.55
N GLU A 292 -15.58 13.70 -15.51
CA GLU A 292 -16.06 12.88 -16.61
C GLU A 292 -17.00 11.82 -16.06
N VAL A 293 -18.12 11.57 -16.74
CA VAL A 293 -19.04 10.49 -16.38
C VAL A 293 -18.64 9.21 -17.11
N ASP A 294 -18.38 8.14 -16.36
CA ASP A 294 -17.91 6.84 -16.88
C ASP A 294 -18.82 6.33 -18.00
N GLN A 295 -18.20 5.82 -19.08
CA GLN A 295 -18.88 5.31 -20.28
C GLN A 295 -19.80 6.33 -20.98
N THR A 296 -19.51 7.62 -20.82
CA THR A 296 -20.20 8.69 -21.56
C THR A 296 -19.19 9.68 -22.16
N ASP A 297 -19.69 10.55 -23.02
CA ASP A 297 -18.97 11.70 -23.56
C ASP A 297 -19.15 12.97 -22.71
N ASN A 298 -19.87 12.88 -21.58
CA ASN A 298 -20.12 14.01 -20.70
C ASN A 298 -18.88 14.31 -19.85
N ARG A 299 -18.25 15.45 -20.16
CA ARG A 299 -17.02 15.92 -19.54
C ARG A 299 -17.03 17.43 -19.37
N ILE A 300 -16.58 17.87 -18.20
CA ILE A 300 -16.45 19.29 -17.84
C ILE A 300 -15.08 19.51 -17.23
N ALA A 301 -14.35 20.53 -17.69
CA ALA A 301 -13.08 20.92 -17.10
C ALA A 301 -13.15 22.33 -16.50
N TYR A 302 -12.35 22.54 -15.46
CA TYR A 302 -12.08 23.84 -14.87
C TYR A 302 -10.57 24.03 -14.81
N GLY A 303 -10.06 25.21 -15.16
CA GLY A 303 -8.63 25.47 -15.12
C GLY A 303 -8.27 26.91 -14.83
N LEU A 304 -6.98 27.14 -14.57
CA LEU A 304 -6.45 28.47 -14.24
C LEU A 304 -6.37 29.35 -15.49
N VAL A 305 -7.30 30.30 -15.63
CA VAL A 305 -7.36 31.24 -16.75
C VAL A 305 -7.24 32.66 -16.20
N LYS A 306 -6.14 33.35 -16.52
CA LYS A 306 -5.85 34.72 -16.03
C LYS A 306 -6.01 34.80 -14.50
N ASP A 307 -5.27 33.97 -13.79
CA ASP A 307 -5.19 33.90 -12.32
C ASP A 307 -6.48 33.51 -11.57
N SER A 308 -7.49 33.05 -12.30
CA SER A 308 -8.74 32.58 -11.71
C SER A 308 -9.14 31.22 -12.27
N VAL A 309 -9.66 30.35 -11.41
CA VAL A 309 -10.19 29.06 -11.85
C VAL A 309 -11.56 29.26 -12.48
N LYS A 310 -11.67 28.91 -13.76
CA LYS A 310 -12.90 29.04 -14.56
C LYS A 310 -13.23 27.72 -15.25
N LYS A 311 -14.53 27.51 -15.52
CA LYS A 311 -14.98 26.44 -16.41
C LYS A 311 -14.37 26.66 -17.79
N PHE A 312 -13.88 25.59 -18.42
CA PHE A 312 -13.40 25.63 -19.79
C PHE A 312 -14.59 25.65 -20.76
N ASP A 313 -14.42 26.39 -21.85
CA ASP A 313 -15.40 26.53 -22.90
C ASP A 313 -15.45 25.26 -23.75
N CYS A 314 -16.67 24.84 -24.03
CA CYS A 314 -16.96 23.67 -24.84
C CYS A 314 -16.78 24.03 -26.31
N THR A 315 -15.91 23.33 -27.02
CA THR A 315 -15.66 23.56 -28.45
C THR A 315 -15.77 22.26 -29.24
N ALA A 316 -16.26 22.36 -30.47
CA ALA A 316 -16.19 21.27 -31.44
C ALA A 316 -14.73 21.18 -31.93
N ALA A 317 -13.95 20.30 -31.32
CA ALA A 317 -12.56 20.15 -31.71
C ALA A 317 -12.48 19.59 -33.14
N SER A 318 -11.72 20.25 -34.01
CA SER A 318 -11.37 19.64 -35.30
C SER A 318 -10.33 18.55 -35.07
N ALA A 319 -10.45 17.41 -35.76
CA ALA A 319 -9.67 16.19 -35.51
C ALA A 319 -8.13 16.37 -35.55
N ASN A 320 -7.63 17.50 -36.07
CA ASN A 320 -6.21 17.77 -36.28
C ASN A 320 -5.71 19.08 -35.62
N SER A 321 -6.49 19.76 -34.78
CA SER A 321 -6.08 21.00 -34.12
C SER A 321 -5.97 20.85 -32.61
N LYS A 322 -4.83 21.23 -32.02
CA LYS A 322 -4.68 21.39 -30.57
C LYS A 322 -5.70 22.42 -30.03
N LEU A 323 -6.18 22.24 -28.81
CA LEU A 323 -7.12 23.16 -28.15
C LEU A 323 -6.40 24.42 -27.65
N LYS A 324 -7.10 25.56 -27.57
CA LYS A 324 -6.58 26.71 -26.80
C LYS A 324 -6.79 26.46 -25.32
N TRP A 325 -5.87 26.93 -24.50
CA TRP A 325 -6.03 26.86 -23.05
C TRP A 325 -7.29 27.60 -22.62
N GLY A 326 -8.14 26.93 -21.85
CA GLY A 326 -9.48 27.40 -21.55
C GLY A 326 -10.58 26.70 -22.37
N GLU A 327 -10.24 25.81 -23.30
CA GLU A 327 -11.22 25.04 -24.10
C GLU A 327 -11.20 23.54 -23.74
N ILE A 328 -12.31 22.83 -23.99
CA ILE A 328 -12.38 21.36 -23.94
C ILE A 328 -13.12 20.84 -25.16
N SER A 329 -12.67 19.70 -25.71
CA SER A 329 -13.39 18.99 -26.75
C SER A 329 -14.69 18.41 -26.19
N CYS A 330 -15.80 18.90 -26.70
CA CYS A 330 -17.10 18.31 -26.47
C CYS A 330 -17.49 17.41 -27.64
N PRO A 331 -18.28 16.34 -27.38
CA PRO A 331 -18.99 15.62 -28.42
C PRO A 331 -19.90 16.53 -29.25
#